data_AF-W6L1B0-F1
#
_entry.id   AF-W6L1B0-F1
#
_cell.length_a   1.000
_cell.length_b   1.000
_cell.length_c   1.000
_cell.angle_alpha   90.00
_cell.angle_beta   90.00
_cell.angle_gamma   90.00
#
_symmetry.space_group_name_H-M   'P 1'
#
loop_
_entity.id
_entity.type
_entity.pdbx_description
1 polymer ?
#
loop_
_entity_poly.entity_id
_entity_poly.type
_entity_poly.pdbx_seq_one_letter_code
_entity_poly.pdbx_strand_id
1 'polypeptide(L)'
;MVGYGEMQRVNIIRRVFEDADKSAASCIILDDLERLIDFSGLGGRYSNSLLQAFLVLIKRLPTEGKKLLVIGTTSQYEIIDSLELASCFSVKLQMPLVPPSSIPQIAENLGMVFASAHDQDQIVQTFPRALPIKQLLLIMEMAAERGEEGPPCITYQSMEQALESSGIH
;
A
#
# COMPACT_ATOMS: atom_id res chain seq x y z
N MET A 1 4.43 11.18 12.58
CA MET A 1 5.34 12.16 13.24
C MET A 1 4.82 13.59 13.08
N VAL A 2 3.52 13.80 13.26
CA VAL A 2 2.86 15.09 13.00
C VAL A 2 3.23 16.09 14.11
N GLY A 3 3.62 17.32 13.73
CA GLY A 3 3.94 18.40 14.66
C GLY A 3 5.40 18.49 15.14
N TYR A 4 6.27 17.55 14.74
CA TYR A 4 7.71 17.61 15.05
C TYR A 4 8.48 18.45 14.03
N GLY A 5 9.48 19.19 14.50
CA GLY A 5 10.45 19.84 13.62
C GLY A 5 11.29 18.82 12.84
N GLU A 6 11.86 19.20 11.69
CA GLU A 6 12.66 18.29 10.85
C GLU A 6 13.76 17.57 11.62
N MET A 7 14.58 18.30 12.38
CA MET A 7 15.67 17.72 13.17
C MET A 7 15.19 16.72 14.23
N GLN A 8 14.02 16.96 14.83
CA GLN A 8 13.44 16.02 15.78
C GLN A 8 13.05 14.73 15.05
N ARG A 9 12.50 14.83 13.85
CA ARG A 9 12.14 13.67 13.03
C ARG A 9 13.36 12.88 12.59
N VAL A 10 14.42 13.55 12.12
CA VAL A 10 15.71 12.91 11.81
C VAL A 10 16.25 12.14 13.03
N ASN A 11 16.20 12.74 14.22
CA ASN A 11 16.67 12.09 15.44
C ASN A 11 15.81 10.87 15.83
N ILE A 12 14.49 10.93 15.66
CA ILE A 12 13.61 9.79 15.90
C ILE A 12 13.96 8.65 14.92
N ILE A 13 14.12 8.94 13.64
CA ILE A 13 14.48 7.93 12.63
C ILE A 13 15.83 7.30 12.98
N ARG A 14 16.85 8.11 13.28
CA ARG A 14 18.16 7.62 13.70
C ARG A 14 18.05 6.68 14.91
N ARG A 15 17.26 7.08 15.92
CA ARG A 15 17.05 6.26 17.12
C ARG A 15 16.40 4.91 16.80
N VAL A 16 15.45 4.86 15.87
CA VAL A 16 14.83 3.59 15.42
C VAL A 16 15.90 2.65 14.84
N PHE A 17 16.80 3.15 13.99
CA PHE A 17 17.89 2.34 13.44
C PHE A 17 18.90 1.90 14.51
N GLU A 18 19.21 2.76 15.47
CA GLU A 18 20.09 2.42 16.60
C GLU A 18 19.46 1.38 17.54
N ASP A 19 18.17 1.47 17.78
CA ASP A 19 17.42 0.50 18.59
C ASP A 19 17.30 -0.85 17.87
N ALA A 20 17.12 -0.84 16.55
CA ALA A 20 17.13 -2.05 15.73
C ALA A 20 18.49 -2.77 15.77
N ASP A 21 19.61 -2.04 15.78
CA ASP A 21 20.95 -2.64 15.88
C ASP A 21 21.23 -3.26 17.26
N LYS A 22 20.37 -3.09 18.27
CA LYS A 22 20.54 -3.77 19.57
C LYS A 22 20.10 -5.22 19.56
N SER A 23 19.28 -5.64 18.59
CA SER A 23 18.76 -7.01 18.50
C SER A 23 19.57 -7.86 17.50
N ALA A 24 19.64 -9.17 17.74
CA ALA A 24 20.35 -10.09 16.83
C ALA A 24 19.74 -10.12 15.41
N ALA A 25 18.42 -9.95 15.31
CA ALA A 25 17.69 -9.78 14.06
C ALA A 25 16.59 -8.74 14.24
N SER A 26 16.49 -7.80 13.30
CA SER A 26 15.53 -6.69 13.33
C SER A 26 14.89 -6.46 11.96
N CYS A 27 13.66 -5.95 11.96
CA CYS A 27 12.96 -5.50 10.77
C CYS A 27 12.45 -4.07 10.99
N ILE A 28 12.75 -3.17 10.05
CA ILE A 28 12.23 -1.79 10.01
C ILE A 28 11.31 -1.67 8.80
N ILE A 29 10.11 -1.12 9.02
CA ILE A 29 9.16 -0.82 7.95
C ILE A 29 9.07 0.71 7.83
N LEU A 30 9.46 1.23 6.67
CA LEU A 30 9.37 2.62 6.26
C LEU A 30 8.15 2.75 5.35
N ASP A 31 7.01 3.05 5.94
CA ASP A 31 5.76 3.18 5.20
C ASP A 31 5.64 4.56 4.56
N ASP A 32 5.23 4.61 3.30
CA ASP A 32 4.89 5.81 2.54
C ASP A 32 6.08 6.80 2.45
N LEU A 33 7.15 6.35 1.76
CA LEU A 33 8.45 7.05 1.68
C LEU A 33 8.31 8.52 1.27
N GLU A 34 7.46 8.82 0.30
CA GLU A 34 7.17 10.18 -0.15
C GLU A 34 6.70 11.07 1.00
N ARG A 35 5.85 10.57 1.90
CA ARG A 35 5.40 11.34 3.07
C ARG A 35 6.46 11.41 4.16
N LEU A 36 7.30 10.38 4.30
CA LEU A 36 8.41 10.41 5.26
C LEU A 36 9.43 11.50 4.93
N ILE A 37 9.60 11.85 3.65
CA ILE A 37 10.44 12.96 3.21
C ILE A 37 9.65 14.27 2.97
N ASP A 38 8.41 14.37 3.45
CA ASP A 38 7.52 15.52 3.21
C ASP A 38 7.41 15.93 1.73
N PHE A 39 7.39 14.97 0.83
CA PHE A 39 7.23 15.26 -0.59
C PHE A 39 5.86 15.88 -0.88
N SER A 40 5.89 17.01 -1.59
CA SER A 40 4.73 17.69 -2.14
C SER A 40 4.89 17.81 -3.64
N GLY A 41 3.98 17.16 -4.38
CA GLY A 41 3.94 17.25 -5.85
C GLY A 41 3.77 18.68 -6.35
N LEU A 42 3.12 19.56 -5.57
CA LEU A 42 3.08 20.98 -5.86
C LEU A 42 4.46 21.61 -5.62
N GLY A 43 5.18 21.90 -6.72
CA GLY A 43 6.48 22.55 -6.70
C GLY A 43 7.67 21.62 -6.39
N GLY A 44 7.46 20.30 -6.36
CA GLY A 44 8.54 19.31 -6.21
C GLY A 44 9.33 19.45 -4.90
N ARG A 45 8.66 19.90 -3.83
CA ARG A 45 9.31 20.16 -2.53
C ARG A 45 9.41 18.87 -1.73
N TYR A 46 10.51 18.70 -1.01
CA TYR A 46 10.73 17.64 -0.04
C TYR A 46 11.71 18.13 1.04
N SER A 47 11.72 17.43 2.17
CA SER A 47 12.67 17.65 3.25
C SER A 47 13.99 16.96 2.94
N ASN A 48 14.98 17.74 2.48
CA ASN A 48 16.31 17.21 2.17
C ASN A 48 16.98 16.61 3.41
N SER A 49 16.75 17.17 4.60
CA SER A 49 17.33 16.65 5.85
C SER A 49 16.86 15.21 6.13
N LEU A 50 15.57 14.93 5.93
CA LEU A 50 15.00 13.58 6.07
C LEU A 50 15.48 12.65 4.95
N LEU A 51 15.50 13.12 3.70
CA LEU A 51 16.03 12.36 2.57
C LEU A 51 17.48 11.89 2.83
N GLN A 52 18.37 12.81 3.18
CA GLN A 52 19.77 12.49 3.45
C GLN A 52 19.92 11.51 4.62
N ALA A 53 19.11 11.67 5.67
CA ALA A 53 19.11 10.71 6.78
C ALA A 53 18.75 9.29 6.30
N PHE A 54 17.72 9.13 5.46
CA PHE A 54 17.36 7.83 4.91
C PHE A 54 18.42 7.25 3.97
N LEU A 55 19.01 8.06 3.09
CA LEU A 55 20.07 7.63 2.18
C LEU A 55 21.26 7.01 2.94
N VAL A 56 21.62 7.58 4.09
CA VAL A 56 22.68 7.05 4.95
C VAL A 56 22.22 5.84 5.76
N LEU A 57 21.08 5.94 6.45
CA LEU A 57 20.65 4.93 7.41
C LEU A 57 20.24 3.61 6.76
N ILE A 58 19.61 3.64 5.58
CA ILE A 58 19.21 2.42 4.86
C ILE A 58 20.43 1.63 4.37
N LYS A 59 21.48 2.32 3.92
CA LYS A 59 22.73 1.70 3.43
C LYS A 59 23.66 1.22 4.56
N ARG A 60 23.38 1.58 5.81
CA ARG A 60 24.23 1.23 6.95
C ARG A 60 24.15 -0.27 7.21
N LEU A 61 25.31 -0.93 7.17
CA LEU A 61 25.41 -2.34 7.57
C LEU A 61 25.18 -2.47 9.09
N PRO A 62 24.42 -3.49 9.53
CA PRO A 62 24.29 -3.80 10.95
C PRO A 62 25.64 -4.21 11.53
N THR A 63 25.79 -4.11 12.86
CA THR A 63 27.00 -4.59 13.55
C THR A 63 27.23 -6.08 13.32
N GLU A 64 28.49 -6.51 13.37
CA GLU A 64 28.88 -7.89 13.04
C GLU A 64 28.06 -8.92 13.82
N GLY A 65 27.59 -9.95 13.11
CA GLY A 65 26.74 -11.00 13.68
C GLY A 65 25.25 -10.65 13.78
N LYS A 66 24.82 -9.43 13.41
CA LYS A 66 23.41 -9.02 13.43
C LYS A 66 22.81 -8.93 12.04
N LYS A 67 21.49 -9.04 11.97
CA LYS A 67 20.70 -8.98 10.73
C LYS A 67 19.69 -7.85 10.79
N LEU A 68 19.60 -7.08 9.71
CA LEU A 68 18.62 -6.01 9.56
C LEU A 68 17.91 -6.14 8.21
N LEU A 69 16.58 -6.22 8.24
CA LEU A 69 15.72 -6.09 7.07
C LEU A 69 15.06 -4.71 7.09
N VAL A 70 15.15 -3.97 5.99
CA VAL A 70 14.43 -2.69 5.83
C VAL A 70 13.46 -2.82 4.66
N ILE A 71 12.18 -2.59 4.93
CA ILE A 71 11.11 -2.63 3.93
C ILE A 71 10.62 -1.20 3.74
N GLY A 72 10.64 -0.69 2.51
CA GLY A 72 10.07 0.61 2.15
C GLY A 72 8.82 0.42 1.29
N THR A 73 7.78 1.22 1.52
CA THR A 73 6.61 1.29 0.63
C THR A 73 6.56 2.68 -0.04
N THR A 74 6.16 2.72 -1.31
CA THR A 74 5.95 3.97 -2.03
C THR A 74 4.84 3.78 -3.06
N SER A 75 4.03 4.81 -3.26
CA SER A 75 3.08 4.90 -4.37
C SER A 75 3.63 5.74 -5.53
N GLN A 76 4.82 6.35 -5.36
CA GLN A 76 5.47 7.26 -6.32
C GLN A 76 6.90 6.82 -6.62
N TYR A 77 7.05 5.60 -7.14
CA TYR A 77 8.36 4.99 -7.41
C TYR A 77 9.30 5.88 -8.22
N GLU A 78 8.81 6.49 -9.31
CA GLU A 78 9.61 7.37 -10.18
C GLU A 78 10.22 8.55 -9.41
N ILE A 79 9.48 9.14 -8.47
CA ILE A 79 9.99 10.23 -7.63
C ILE A 79 11.06 9.71 -6.68
N ILE A 80 10.79 8.59 -5.99
CA ILE A 80 11.74 7.98 -5.06
C ILE A 80 13.03 7.52 -5.77
N ASP A 81 12.93 7.08 -7.02
CA ASP A 81 14.07 6.72 -7.86
C ASP A 81 14.86 7.96 -8.31
N SER A 82 14.17 9.02 -8.74
CA SER A 82 14.81 10.30 -9.11
C SER A 82 15.56 10.97 -7.95
N LEU A 83 15.16 10.70 -6.70
CA LEU A 83 15.81 11.15 -5.48
C LEU A 83 16.92 10.19 -4.99
N GLU A 84 17.27 9.19 -5.79
CA GLU A 84 18.24 8.13 -5.52
C GLU A 84 17.91 7.25 -4.30
N LEU A 85 16.73 7.43 -3.68
CA LEU A 85 16.34 6.70 -2.49
C LEU A 85 15.99 5.24 -2.79
N ALA A 86 15.39 4.99 -3.96
CA ALA A 86 15.11 3.61 -4.41
C ALA A 86 16.42 2.80 -4.56
N SER A 87 17.52 3.44 -4.97
CA SER A 87 18.83 2.79 -5.13
C SER A 87 19.38 2.21 -3.83
N CYS A 88 18.96 2.73 -2.68
CA CYS A 88 19.38 2.24 -1.35
C CYS A 88 18.82 0.85 -1.02
N PHE A 89 17.73 0.43 -1.67
CA PHE A 89 17.12 -0.88 -1.43
C PHE A 89 17.71 -1.94 -2.35
N SER A 90 18.03 -3.11 -1.79
CA SER A 90 18.61 -4.22 -2.56
C SER A 90 17.62 -4.85 -3.54
N VAL A 91 16.34 -4.90 -3.17
CA VAL A 91 15.27 -5.52 -3.97
C VAL A 91 14.13 -4.53 -4.14
N LYS A 92 13.59 -4.44 -5.37
CA LYS A 92 12.41 -3.63 -5.69
C LYS A 92 11.32 -4.57 -6.19
N LEU A 93 10.16 -4.53 -5.56
CA LEU A 93 9.01 -5.35 -5.92
C LEU A 93 7.87 -4.43 -6.33
N GLN A 94 7.38 -4.62 -7.56
CA GLN A 94 6.17 -3.94 -8.02
C GLN A 94 4.95 -4.71 -7.54
N MET A 95 4.03 -4.02 -6.87
CA MET A 95 2.76 -4.62 -6.47
C MET A 95 1.81 -4.67 -7.67
N PRO A 96 1.34 -5.87 -8.07
CA PRO A 96 0.43 -6.00 -9.21
C PRO A 96 -0.97 -5.52 -8.86
N LEU A 97 -1.72 -5.10 -9.88
CA LEU A 97 -3.15 -4.89 -9.76
C LEU A 97 -3.88 -6.24 -9.70
N VAL A 98 -5.02 -6.26 -9.04
CA VAL A 98 -5.88 -7.44 -8.91
C VAL A 98 -6.74 -7.59 -10.16
N PRO A 99 -6.63 -8.69 -10.92
CA PRO A 99 -7.44 -8.90 -12.10
C PRO A 99 -8.89 -9.26 -11.73
N PRO A 100 -9.87 -8.96 -12.61
CA PRO A 100 -11.27 -9.33 -12.39
C PRO A 100 -11.50 -10.82 -12.10
N SER A 101 -10.68 -11.70 -12.67
CA SER A 101 -10.75 -13.14 -12.44
C SER A 101 -10.53 -13.56 -10.98
N SER A 102 -9.95 -12.70 -10.14
CA SER A 102 -9.74 -12.94 -8.71
C SER A 102 -10.92 -12.51 -7.83
N ILE A 103 -11.91 -11.80 -8.39
CA ILE A 103 -13.09 -11.30 -7.64
C ILE A 103 -13.84 -12.43 -6.91
N PRO A 104 -14.10 -13.61 -7.52
CA PRO A 104 -14.81 -14.68 -6.82
C PRO A 104 -14.05 -15.19 -5.58
N GLN A 105 -12.73 -15.38 -5.71
CA GLN A 105 -11.89 -15.80 -4.59
C GLN A 105 -11.86 -14.74 -3.49
N ILE A 106 -11.85 -13.46 -3.84
CA ILE A 106 -11.88 -12.36 -2.86
C ILE A 106 -13.23 -12.32 -2.15
N ALA A 107 -14.35 -12.46 -2.88
CA ALA A 107 -15.69 -12.51 -2.31
C ALA A 107 -15.82 -13.64 -1.29
N GLU A 108 -15.35 -14.84 -1.63
CA GLU A 108 -15.33 -16.00 -0.74
C GLU A 108 -14.56 -15.71 0.55
N ASN A 109 -13.35 -15.14 0.45
CA ASN A 109 -12.54 -14.79 1.63
C ASN A 109 -13.17 -13.67 2.49
N LEU A 110 -14.03 -12.83 1.91
CA LEU A 110 -14.80 -11.81 2.62
C LEU A 110 -16.13 -12.33 3.19
N GLY A 111 -16.48 -13.59 2.94
CA GLY A 111 -17.78 -14.16 3.32
C GLY A 111 -18.96 -13.55 2.55
N MET A 112 -18.71 -12.99 1.37
CA MET A 112 -19.72 -12.47 0.47
C MET A 112 -20.17 -13.57 -0.50
N VAL A 113 -21.45 -13.54 -0.87
CA VAL A 113 -22.02 -14.47 -1.83
C VAL A 113 -22.52 -13.72 -3.06
N PHE A 114 -22.46 -14.36 -4.23
CA PHE A 114 -23.13 -13.86 -5.42
C PHE A 114 -24.57 -14.35 -5.44
N ALA A 115 -25.51 -13.50 -5.91
CA ALA A 115 -26.92 -13.87 -6.01
C ALA A 115 -27.16 -15.07 -6.95
N SER A 116 -26.35 -15.19 -8.01
CA SER A 116 -26.34 -16.33 -8.92
C SER A 116 -24.98 -16.53 -9.57
N ALA A 117 -24.75 -17.72 -10.14
CA ALA A 117 -23.57 -17.97 -10.97
C ALA A 117 -23.52 -17.05 -12.20
N HIS A 118 -24.69 -16.65 -12.72
CA HIS A 118 -24.80 -15.71 -13.83
C HIS A 118 -24.31 -14.31 -13.44
N ASP A 119 -24.68 -13.82 -12.25
CA ASP A 119 -24.18 -12.54 -11.73
C ASP A 119 -22.66 -12.56 -11.56
N GLN A 120 -22.12 -13.63 -10.99
CA GLN A 120 -20.67 -13.79 -10.84
C GLN A 120 -19.96 -13.71 -12.20
N ASP A 121 -20.42 -14.48 -13.18
CA ASP A 121 -19.80 -14.53 -14.51
C ASP A 121 -19.90 -13.18 -15.22
N GLN A 122 -21.06 -12.51 -15.14
CA GLN A 122 -21.24 -11.17 -15.72
C GLN A 122 -20.34 -10.13 -15.05
N ILE A 123 -20.22 -10.14 -13.72
CA ILE A 123 -19.32 -9.23 -12.99
C ILE A 123 -17.89 -9.42 -13.47
N VAL A 124 -17.39 -10.66 -13.53
CA VAL A 124 -15.99 -10.94 -13.93
C VAL A 124 -15.73 -10.55 -15.39
N GLN A 125 -16.68 -10.78 -16.30
CA GLN A 125 -16.53 -10.50 -17.73
C GLN A 125 -16.63 -9.01 -18.06
N THR A 126 -17.50 -8.27 -17.37
CA THR A 126 -17.78 -6.86 -17.65
C THR A 126 -16.95 -5.92 -16.77
N PHE A 127 -16.24 -6.43 -15.76
CA PHE A 127 -15.41 -5.60 -14.88
C PHE A 127 -14.38 -4.81 -15.71
N PRO A 128 -14.27 -3.48 -15.51
CA PRO A 128 -13.63 -2.61 -16.50
C PRO A 128 -12.12 -2.83 -16.63
N ARG A 129 -11.45 -3.16 -15.52
CA ARG A 129 -10.00 -3.33 -15.47
C ARG A 129 -9.53 -3.94 -14.15
N ALA A 130 -8.26 -4.34 -14.10
CA ALA A 130 -7.60 -4.67 -12.85
C ALA A 130 -7.48 -3.42 -11.94
N LEU A 131 -7.63 -3.60 -10.64
CA LEU A 131 -7.62 -2.52 -9.64
C LEU A 131 -6.66 -2.82 -8.47
N PRO A 132 -6.18 -1.79 -7.75
CA PRO A 132 -5.54 -2.00 -6.45
C PRO A 132 -6.51 -2.69 -5.49
N ILE A 133 -6.01 -3.66 -4.71
CA ILE A 133 -6.87 -4.45 -3.81
C ILE A 133 -7.73 -3.58 -2.89
N LYS A 134 -7.20 -2.48 -2.36
CA LYS A 134 -7.95 -1.58 -1.47
C LYS A 134 -9.17 -0.94 -2.15
N GLN A 135 -9.06 -0.58 -3.43
CA GLN A 135 -10.18 -0.02 -4.19
C GLN A 135 -11.21 -1.12 -4.49
N LEU A 136 -10.74 -2.31 -4.87
CA LEU A 136 -11.64 -3.44 -5.12
C LEU A 136 -12.43 -3.82 -3.87
N LEU A 137 -11.78 -3.91 -2.70
CA LEU A 137 -12.45 -4.19 -1.42
C LEU A 137 -13.54 -3.15 -1.11
N LEU A 138 -13.24 -1.86 -1.30
CA LEU A 138 -14.22 -0.78 -1.11
C LEU A 138 -15.45 -0.96 -2.01
N ILE A 139 -15.24 -1.23 -3.31
CA ILE A 139 -16.33 -1.43 -4.28
C ILE A 139 -17.15 -2.65 -3.90
N MET A 140 -16.50 -3.76 -3.53
CA MET A 140 -17.19 -4.99 -3.11
C MET A 140 -18.01 -4.77 -1.85
N GLU A 141 -17.50 -4.01 -0.87
CA GLU A 141 -18.24 -3.63 0.33
C GLU A 141 -19.45 -2.73 0.01
N MET A 142 -19.33 -1.83 -0.96
CA MET A 142 -20.44 -0.99 -1.42
C MET A 142 -21.49 -1.78 -2.21
N ALA A 143 -21.06 -2.75 -3.00
CA ALA A 143 -21.93 -3.62 -3.80
C ALA A 143 -22.63 -4.69 -2.96
N ALA A 144 -22.10 -5.01 -1.78
CA ALA A 144 -22.62 -6.00 -0.87
C ALA A 144 -23.91 -5.51 -0.18
N GLU A 145 -25.05 -5.97 -0.65
CA GLU A 145 -26.35 -5.75 -0.03
C GLU A 145 -26.48 -6.65 1.21
N ARG A 146 -26.77 -6.05 2.37
CA ARG A 146 -26.96 -6.78 3.64
C ARG A 146 -28.46 -6.92 3.91
N GLY A 147 -28.98 -8.14 3.79
CA GLY A 147 -30.32 -8.49 4.28
C GLY A 147 -30.40 -8.60 5.81
N GLU A 148 -31.62 -8.75 6.35
CA GLU A 148 -31.84 -8.90 7.81
C GLU A 148 -31.25 -10.20 8.37
N GLU A 149 -31.24 -11.28 7.59
CA GLU A 149 -30.62 -12.56 7.93
C GLU A 149 -29.91 -13.15 6.69
N GLY A 150 -28.58 -13.28 6.75
CA GLY A 150 -27.79 -13.93 5.69
C GLY A 150 -26.42 -13.28 5.43
N PRO A 151 -25.53 -13.95 4.66
CA PRO A 151 -24.28 -13.35 4.24
C PRO A 151 -24.53 -12.18 3.28
N PRO A 152 -23.63 -11.17 3.24
CA PRO A 152 -23.71 -10.08 2.28
C PRO A 152 -23.77 -10.61 0.85
N CYS A 153 -24.76 -10.15 0.08
CA CYS A 153 -25.03 -10.62 -1.27
C CYS A 153 -24.64 -9.57 -2.31
N ILE A 154 -24.01 -10.00 -3.40
CA ILE A 154 -23.61 -9.15 -4.52
C ILE A 154 -24.40 -9.58 -5.76
N THR A 155 -25.04 -8.62 -6.43
CA THR A 155 -25.66 -8.80 -7.75
C THR A 155 -24.84 -8.06 -8.81
N TYR A 156 -25.06 -8.37 -10.09
CA TYR A 156 -24.46 -7.58 -11.16
C TYR A 156 -24.85 -6.09 -11.06
N GLN A 157 -26.12 -5.80 -10.76
CA GLN A 157 -26.64 -4.44 -10.65
C GLN A 157 -26.03 -3.67 -9.47
N SER A 158 -25.89 -4.31 -8.30
CA SER A 158 -25.29 -3.66 -7.12
C SER A 158 -23.80 -3.38 -7.33
N MET A 159 -23.11 -4.27 -8.05
CA MET A 159 -21.72 -4.07 -8.48
C MET A 159 -21.58 -2.91 -9.48
N GLU A 160 -22.46 -2.83 -10.48
CA GLU A 160 -22.48 -1.76 -11.47
C GLU A 160 -22.71 -0.39 -10.80
N GLN A 161 -23.68 -0.29 -9.90
CA GLN A 161 -23.94 0.93 -9.12
C GLN A 161 -22.76 1.33 -8.22
N ALA A 162 -22.07 0.36 -7.61
CA ALA A 162 -20.89 0.61 -6.79
C ALA A 162 -19.70 1.13 -7.62
N LEU A 163 -19.51 0.61 -8.83
CA LEU A 163 -18.49 1.08 -9.77
C LEU A 163 -18.76 2.53 -10.22
N GLU A 164 -20.00 2.83 -10.61
CA GLU A 164 -20.44 4.19 -10.98
C GLU A 164 -20.22 5.19 -9.84
N SER A 165 -20.66 4.83 -8.63
CA SER A 165 -20.51 5.67 -7.43
C SER A 165 -19.05 5.91 -7.06
N SER A 166 -18.15 4.98 -7.41
CA SER A 166 -16.72 5.07 -7.16
C SER A 166 -15.95 5.81 -8.26
N GLY A 167 -16.63 6.24 -9.34
CA GLY A 167 -16.02 6.91 -10.49
C GLY A 167 -15.08 6.01 -11.29
N ILE A 168 -15.30 4.69 -11.23
CA ILE A 168 -14.49 3.70 -11.96
C ILE A 168 -15.33 3.24 -13.17
N HIS A 169 -14.88 3.65 -14.36
CA HIS A 169 -15.45 3.26 -15.65
C HIS A 169 -14.55 2.26 -16.37
#